data_AF-A0A0F8D6C5-F1
#
_entry.id   AF-A0A0F8D6C5-F1
#
_cell.length_a   1.000
_cell.length_b   1.000
_cell.length_c   1.000
_cell.angle_alpha   90.00
_cell.angle_beta   90.00
_cell.angle_gamma   90.00
#
_symmetry.space_group_name_H-M   'P 1'
#
loop_
_entity.id
_entity.type
_entity.pdbx_description
1 polymer ?
#
loop_
_entity_poly.entity_id
_entity_poly.type
_entity_poly.pdbx_seq_one_letter_code
_entity_poly.pdbx_strand_id
1 'polypeptide(L)'
;MTGGSLLPFGDALELWLAIVLIGLATYGFRLSFIHLFGRIDEVPARIKRPLRYVPPAVLAALVLPDLVTIRPSVAATLADERLIAGAVAGVIAWRTENVLATITGGMVTLWLFRFVVFA
;
A
#
# COMPACT_ATOMS: atom_id res chain seq x y z
N MET A 1 10.01 -25.31 -4.22
CA MET A 1 10.95 -24.97 -5.31
C MET A 1 12.06 -24.10 -4.72
N THR A 2 12.86 -24.64 -3.82
CA THR A 2 14.05 -23.97 -3.25
C THR A 2 15.25 -24.66 -3.86
N GLY A 3 15.83 -24.05 -4.89
CA GLY A 3 17.09 -24.49 -5.46
C GLY A 3 18.18 -24.36 -4.41
N GLY A 4 18.91 -25.45 -4.18
CA GLY A 4 19.98 -25.47 -3.19
C GLY A 4 21.13 -24.54 -3.56
N SER A 5 21.50 -23.67 -2.63
CA SER A 5 22.81 -23.01 -2.62
C SER A 5 23.86 -24.03 -2.17
N LEU A 6 24.61 -24.59 -3.13
CA LEU A 6 25.69 -25.56 -2.90
C LEU A 6 26.99 -24.92 -2.38
N LEU A 7 26.94 -23.69 -1.87
CA LEU A 7 28.09 -22.96 -1.34
C LEU A 7 27.72 -22.36 0.03
N PRO A 8 28.51 -22.61 1.10
CA PRO A 8 28.29 -21.99 2.42
C PRO A 8 28.42 -20.45 2.45
N PHE A 9 28.79 -19.84 1.32
CA PHE A 9 28.85 -18.39 1.09
C PHE A 9 27.76 -17.87 0.13
N GLY A 10 26.95 -18.74 -0.47
CA GLY A 10 25.93 -18.37 -1.47
C GLY A 10 24.90 -17.42 -0.90
N ASP A 11 24.37 -17.74 0.28
CA ASP A 11 23.33 -16.95 0.94
C ASP A 11 23.84 -15.55 1.34
N ALA A 12 25.09 -15.46 1.82
CA ALA A 12 25.69 -14.18 2.18
C ALA A 12 25.95 -13.31 0.94
N LEU A 13 26.49 -13.91 -0.13
CA LEU A 13 26.71 -13.20 -1.40
C LEU A 13 25.39 -12.73 -2.02
N GLU A 14 24.35 -13.56 -1.99
CA GLU A 14 23.00 -13.23 -2.45
C GLU A 14 22.41 -12.06 -1.64
N LEU A 15 22.54 -12.08 -0.31
CA LEU A 15 22.11 -10.98 0.54
C LEU A 15 22.88 -9.68 0.25
N TRP A 16 24.20 -9.74 0.11
CA TRP A 16 25.01 -8.57 -0.23
C TRP A 16 24.66 -8.02 -1.62
N LEU A 17 24.46 -8.88 -2.61
CA LEU A 17 24.00 -8.49 -3.94
C LEU A 17 22.61 -7.84 -3.87
N ALA A 18 21.67 -8.42 -3.12
CA ALA A 18 20.33 -7.84 -2.94
C ALA A 18 20.40 -6.45 -2.27
N ILE A 19 21.21 -6.29 -1.22
CA ILE A 19 21.40 -5.00 -0.53
C ILE A 19 21.97 -3.95 -1.47
N VAL A 20 23.04 -4.29 -2.21
CA VAL A 20 23.67 -3.35 -3.16
C VAL A 20 22.71 -2.98 -4.29
N LEU A 21 21.96 -3.95 -4.81
CA LEU A 21 21.04 -3.74 -5.93
C LEU A 21 19.82 -2.90 -5.50
N ILE A 22 19.24 -3.16 -4.33
CA ILE A 22 18.17 -2.33 -3.74
C ILE A 22 18.69 -0.94 -3.40
N GLY A 23 19.90 -0.85 -2.83
CA GLY A 23 20.56 0.41 -2.51
C GLY A 23 20.76 1.27 -3.75
N LEU A 24 21.34 0.69 -4.81
CA LEU A 24 21.58 1.36 -6.09
C LEU A 24 20.27 1.76 -6.77
N ALA A 25 19.25 0.90 -6.76
CA ALA A 25 17.94 1.23 -7.31
C ALA A 25 17.29 2.40 -6.57
N THR A 26 17.27 2.37 -5.24
CA THR A 26 16.69 3.44 -4.39
C THR A 26 17.42 4.77 -4.59
N TYR A 27 18.76 4.73 -4.58
CA TYR A 27 19.59 5.91 -4.78
C TYR A 27 19.50 6.43 -6.22
N GLY A 28 19.39 5.53 -7.21
CA GLY A 28 19.19 5.86 -8.62
C GLY A 28 17.87 6.55 -8.89
N PHE A 29 16.77 6.08 -8.27
CA PHE A 29 15.49 6.78 -8.32
C PHE A 29 15.61 8.17 -7.66
N ARG A 30 16.21 8.25 -6.47
CA ARG A 30 16.39 9.52 -5.74
C ARG A 30 17.26 10.52 -6.51
N LEU A 31 18.37 10.07 -7.09
CA LEU A 31 19.27 10.88 -7.92
C LEU A 31 18.63 11.28 -9.24
N SER A 32 17.82 10.40 -9.86
CA SER A 32 17.09 10.74 -11.08
C SER A 32 16.12 11.89 -10.83
N PHE A 33 15.42 11.91 -9.70
CA PHE A 33 14.59 13.06 -9.31
C PHE A 33 15.43 14.33 -9.11
N ILE A 34 16.55 14.26 -8.38
CA ILE A 34 17.40 15.44 -8.11
C ILE A 34 18.07 15.98 -9.39
N HIS A 35 18.57 15.11 -10.26
CA HIS A 35 19.21 15.48 -11.52
C HIS A 35 18.19 16.03 -12.54
N LEU A 36 16.96 15.51 -12.53
CA LEU A 36 15.86 16.03 -13.34
C LEU A 36 15.38 17.41 -12.84
N PHE A 37 15.41 17.66 -11.52
CA PHE A 37 15.13 18.98 -10.93
C PHE A 37 16.23 20.01 -11.20
N GLY A 38 17.48 19.60 -11.41
CA GLY A 38 18.61 20.50 -11.67
C GLY A 38 18.77 20.97 -13.12
N ARG A 39 17.99 20.42 -14.07
CA ARG A 39 18.09 20.75 -15.52
C ARG A 39 16.81 21.33 -16.12
N ILE A 40 15.71 21.38 -15.35
CA ILE A 40 14.40 21.83 -15.81
C ILE A 40 13.87 22.83 -14.78
N ASP A 41 14.29 24.09 -14.89
CA ASP A 41 13.80 25.21 -14.06
C ASP A 41 12.27 25.41 -14.16
N GLU A 42 11.60 24.78 -15.13
CA GLU A 42 10.14 24.79 -15.28
C GLU A 42 9.58 23.40 -15.52
N VAL A 43 9.44 22.59 -14.48
CA VAL A 43 8.65 21.35 -14.56
C VAL A 43 7.23 21.73 -15.03
N PRO A 44 6.77 21.28 -16.22
CA PRO A 44 5.46 21.66 -16.75
C PRO A 44 4.38 21.32 -15.73
N ALA A 45 3.46 22.27 -15.46
CA ALA A 45 2.40 22.10 -14.46
C ALA A 45 1.54 20.82 -14.66
N ARG A 46 1.53 20.29 -15.90
CA ARG A 46 0.88 19.04 -16.27
C ARG A 46 1.50 17.78 -15.63
N ILE A 47 2.80 17.80 -15.31
CA ILE A 47 3.51 16.64 -14.70
C ILE A 47 3.55 16.79 -13.16
N LYS A 48 3.64 18.02 -12.65
CA LYS A 48 3.67 18.30 -11.20
C LYS A 48 2.34 17.99 -10.50
N ARG A 49 1.20 18.16 -11.18
CA ARG A 49 -0.14 17.86 -10.64
C ARG A 49 -0.34 16.36 -10.34
N PRO A 50 -0.08 15.41 -11.25
CA PRO A 50 -0.17 13.98 -10.97
C PRO A 50 0.77 13.51 -9.85
N LEU A 51 1.99 14.05 -9.78
CA LEU A 51 3.00 13.66 -8.79
C LEU A 51 2.54 13.87 -7.34
N ARG A 52 1.71 14.90 -7.05
CA ARG A 52 1.17 15.11 -5.68
C ARG A 52 0.17 14.02 -5.25
N TYR A 53 -0.42 13.30 -6.21
CA TYR A 53 -1.38 12.23 -5.93
C TYR A 53 -0.70 10.87 -5.79
N VAL A 54 0.61 10.77 -6.03
CA VAL A 54 1.35 9.52 -5.88
C VAL A 54 1.28 9.00 -4.43
N PRO A 55 1.57 9.78 -3.38
CA PRO A 55 1.48 9.28 -2.01
C PRO A 55 0.10 8.72 -1.62
N PRO A 56 -1.03 9.42 -1.82
CA PRO A 56 -2.34 8.86 -1.49
C PRO A 56 -2.75 7.70 -2.40
N ALA A 57 -2.34 7.69 -3.68
CA ALA A 57 -2.63 6.57 -4.60
C ALA A 57 -1.89 5.30 -4.19
N VAL A 58 -0.63 5.42 -3.75
CA VAL A 58 0.15 4.27 -3.25
C VAL A 58 -0.47 3.73 -1.96
N LEU A 59 -0.90 4.60 -1.03
CA LEU A 59 -1.62 4.15 0.18
C LEU A 59 -2.90 3.41 -0.18
N ALA A 60 -3.69 3.92 -1.13
CA ALA A 60 -4.88 3.24 -1.61
C ALA A 60 -4.54 1.86 -2.23
N ALA A 61 -3.49 1.78 -3.06
CA ALA A 61 -3.04 0.53 -3.68
C ALA A 61 -2.51 -0.50 -2.68
N LEU A 62 -1.95 -0.07 -1.55
CA LEU A 62 -1.51 -0.95 -0.47
C LEU A 62 -2.66 -1.48 0.37
N VAL A 63 -3.66 -0.63 0.64
CA VAL A 63 -4.83 -0.99 1.47
C VAL A 63 -5.84 -1.82 0.69
N LEU A 64 -6.02 -1.55 -0.61
CA LEU A 64 -6.99 -2.23 -1.46
C LEU A 64 -6.88 -3.78 -1.45
N PRO A 65 -5.71 -4.42 -1.60
CA PRO A 65 -5.60 -5.89 -1.54
C PRO A 65 -5.90 -6.44 -0.14
N ASP A 66 -5.67 -5.66 0.92
CA ASP A 66 -6.01 -6.07 2.28
C ASP A 66 -7.53 -5.99 2.53
N LEU A 67 -8.23 -5.05 1.89
CA LEU A 67 -9.69 -4.95 1.92
C LEU A 67 -10.37 -5.98 1.01
N VAL A 68 -9.82 -6.23 -0.18
CA VAL A 68 -10.37 -7.15 -1.18
C VAL A 68 -9.71 -8.51 -1.01
N THR A 69 -10.13 -9.25 0.01
CA THR A 69 -9.70 -10.64 0.19
C THR A 69 -10.44 -11.52 -0.84
N ILE A 70 -9.73 -12.04 -1.84
CA ILE A 70 -10.30 -12.98 -2.81
C ILE A 70 -10.47 -14.34 -2.12
N ARG A 71 -11.64 -14.60 -1.50
CA ARG A 71 -11.99 -15.92 -0.97
C ARG A 71 -12.59 -16.83 -2.06
N PRO A 72 -12.62 -18.16 -1.85
CA PRO A 72 -13.08 -19.14 -2.85
C PRO A 72 -14.53 -18.99 -3.31
N SER A 73 -15.37 -18.21 -2.62
CA SER A 73 -16.76 -17.98 -3.00
C SER A 73 -17.13 -16.49 -2.95
N VAL A 74 -17.83 -16.03 -3.99
CA VAL A 74 -18.29 -14.64 -4.14
C VAL A 74 -19.18 -14.21 -2.97
N ALA A 75 -20.01 -15.12 -2.45
CA ALA A 75 -20.86 -14.87 -1.29
C ALA A 75 -20.07 -14.70 0.02
N ALA A 76 -18.96 -15.44 0.22
CA ALA A 76 -18.11 -15.27 1.40
C ALA A 76 -17.22 -14.02 1.31
N THR A 77 -16.85 -13.61 0.09
CA THR A 77 -16.11 -12.36 -0.15
C THR A 77 -16.98 -11.12 0.06
N LEU A 78 -18.27 -11.16 -0.31
CA LEU A 78 -19.21 -10.05 -0.06
C LEU A 78 -19.66 -9.97 1.41
N ALA A 79 -19.68 -11.10 2.12
CA ALA A 79 -19.96 -11.15 3.56
C ALA A 79 -18.71 -10.91 4.43
N ASP A 80 -17.55 -10.62 3.82
CA ASP A 80 -16.31 -10.40 4.57
C ASP A 80 -16.38 -9.06 5.30
N GLU A 81 -16.27 -9.13 6.62
CA GLU A 81 -16.39 -8.03 7.57
C GLU A 81 -15.47 -6.87 7.22
N ARG A 82 -14.30 -7.17 6.63
CA ARG A 82 -13.28 -6.18 6.25
C ARG A 82 -13.72 -5.31 5.08
N LEU A 83 -14.47 -5.88 4.13
CA LEU A 83 -14.94 -5.15 2.95
C LEU A 83 -16.09 -4.21 3.31
N ILE A 84 -17.01 -4.66 4.18
CA ILE A 84 -18.10 -3.82 4.71
C ILE A 84 -17.52 -2.72 5.61
N ALA A 85 -16.60 -3.05 6.52
CA ALA A 85 -15.95 -2.06 7.39
C ALA A 85 -15.15 -1.03 6.58
N GLY A 86 -14.44 -1.45 5.52
CA GLY A 86 -13.73 -0.57 4.61
C GLY A 86 -14.66 0.38 3.84
N ALA A 87 -15.80 -0.12 3.35
CA ALA A 87 -16.81 0.70 2.68
C ALA A 87 -17.42 1.75 3.62
N VAL A 88 -17.79 1.35 4.84
CA VAL A 88 -18.32 2.26 5.86
C VAL A 88 -17.28 3.31 6.25
N ALA A 89 -16.02 2.91 6.46
CA ALA A 89 -14.93 3.84 6.71
C ALA A 89 -14.76 4.85 5.56
N GLY A 90 -14.86 4.40 4.30
CA GLY A 90 -14.83 5.28 3.13
C GLY A 90 -15.96 6.32 3.11
N VAL A 91 -17.19 5.91 3.45
CA VAL A 91 -18.34 6.83 3.56
C VAL A 91 -18.13 7.84 4.69
N ILE A 92 -17.63 7.40 5.85
CA ILE A 92 -17.34 8.29 6.98
C ILE A 92 -16.23 9.28 6.61
N ALA A 93 -15.17 8.83 5.96
CA ALA A 93 -14.09 9.69 5.48
C ALA A 93 -14.60 10.78 4.55
N TRP A 94 -15.49 10.42 3.61
CA TRP A 94 -16.08 11.37 2.67
C TRP A 94 -17.00 12.38 3.35
N ARG A 95 -17.71 11.98 4.41
CA ARG A 95 -18.66 12.83 5.12
C ARG A 95 -18.00 13.76 6.14
N THR A 96 -17.00 13.25 6.86
CA THR A 96 -16.44 13.93 8.04
C THR A 96 -15.15 14.69 7.74
N GLU A 97 -14.46 14.37 6.63
CA GLU A 97 -13.12 14.89 6.29
C GLU A 97 -12.12 14.80 7.47
N ASN A 98 -12.39 13.93 8.45
CA ASN A 98 -11.64 13.80 9.69
C ASN A 98 -11.07 12.39 9.80
N VAL A 99 -9.74 12.32 9.87
CA VAL A 99 -8.99 11.06 9.95
C VAL A 99 -9.35 10.28 11.22
N LEU A 100 -9.53 10.96 12.36
CA LEU A 100 -9.90 10.29 13.61
C LEU A 100 -11.30 9.68 13.52
N ALA A 101 -12.27 10.42 12.97
CA ALA A 101 -13.63 9.90 12.79
C ALA A 101 -13.67 8.69 11.86
N THR A 102 -12.86 8.71 10.80
CA THR A 102 -12.69 7.57 9.86
C THR A 102 -12.13 6.34 10.57
N ILE A 103 -11.07 6.50 11.36
CA ILE A 103 -10.41 5.39 12.07
C ILE A 103 -11.36 4.81 13.13
N THR A 104 -11.95 5.68 13.97
CA THR A 104 -12.86 5.24 15.03
C THR A 104 -14.11 4.58 14.45
N GLY A 105 -14.71 5.18 13.41
CA GLY A 105 -15.87 4.61 12.73
C GLY A 105 -15.58 3.25 12.10
N GLY A 106 -14.48 3.13 11.35
CA GLY A 106 -14.05 1.87 10.77
C GLY A 106 -13.73 0.79 11.81
N MET A 107 -13.03 1.13 12.89
CA MET A 107 -12.78 0.21 14.00
C MET A 107 -14.06 -0.26 14.68
N VAL A 108 -14.98 0.66 14.96
CA VAL A 108 -16.27 0.34 15.61
C VAL A 108 -17.09 -0.58 14.71
N THR A 109 -17.18 -0.30 13.41
CA THR A 109 -17.88 -1.17 12.47
C THR A 109 -17.25 -2.56 12.39
N LEU A 110 -15.91 -2.63 12.31
CA LEU A 110 -15.20 -3.91 12.29
C LEU A 110 -15.45 -4.71 13.58
N TRP A 111 -15.36 -4.07 14.73
CA TRP A 111 -15.64 -4.70 16.02
C TRP A 111 -17.09 -5.16 16.15
N LEU A 112 -18.04 -4.35 15.68
CA LEU A 112 -19.45 -4.69 15.70
C LEU A 112 -19.70 -5.95 14.86
N PHE A 113 -19.17 -6.01 13.64
CA PHE A 113 -19.30 -7.20 12.80
C PHE A 113 -18.60 -8.41 13.41
N ARG A 114 -17.33 -8.26 13.83
CA ARG A 114 -16.54 -9.37 14.37
C ARG A 114 -17.09 -9.96 15.67
N PHE A 115 -17.70 -9.14 16.53
CA PHE A 115 -18.14 -9.57 17.86
C PHE A 115 -19.66 -9.82 17.96
N VAL A 116 -20.48 -9.19 17.12
CA VAL A 116 -21.96 -9.33 17.18
C VAL A 116 -22.48 -10.30 16.11
N VAL A 117 -21.78 -10.47 14.98
CA VAL A 117 -22.24 -11.36 13.89
C VAL A 117 -21.60 -12.76 13.98
N PHE A 118 -20.42 -12.89 14.58
CA PHE A 118 -19.67 -14.15 14.71
C PHE A 118 -19.60 -14.73 16.14
N ALA A 119 -20.39 -14.20 17.08
CA ALA A 119 -20.63 -14.79 18.40
C ALA A 119 -21.98 -15.54 18.42
#